data_AF-A0A960JK76-F1
#
_entry.id   AF-A0A960JK76-F1
#
_cell.length_a   1.000
_cell.length_b   1.000
_cell.length_c   1.000
_cell.angle_alpha   90.00
_cell.angle_beta   90.00
_cell.angle_gamma   90.00
#
_symmetry.space_group_name_H-M   'P 1'
#
loop_
_entity.id
_entity.type
_entity.pdbx_description
1 polymer ?
#
loop_
_entity_poly.entity_id
_entity_poly.type
_entity_poly.pdbx_seq_one_letter_code
_entity_poly.pdbx_strand_id
1 'polypeptide(L)'
;MVFLTENLLTILILLPVFGALAIIGHSLFWKEIKHLKWLALVFTSANFLYSLFLFGGGGVSEHGFQFVKNVPWIEAINTNYHIGIDGFSFWLVILTTFIMPIAVLSTWHAVEKHHTAFFAFLLLLESAMLGVFVSLDLLVFYLFFEASLVPMFFLIGIWGGSNRIYAAVKFFIFTALGSLLMLVAIISLYYLYANTNGGIGTFDFVALLGAVESGKLVFAGSTGTLLFLAFALAFSIKVPVFPFHTWLPDAHTEAPTAGSVILAAVLLKMGTYGLMRFNFTLFPEASREFAWVFIIL
;
A
#
# COMPACT_ATOMS: atom_id res chain seq x y z
N MET A 1 6.85 16.54 -21.87
CA MET A 1 5.55 15.84 -21.90
C MET A 1 5.76 14.34 -21.76
N VAL A 2 6.42 13.66 -22.71
CA VAL A 2 6.63 12.19 -22.70
C VAL A 2 7.28 11.65 -21.41
N PHE A 3 8.39 12.26 -20.94
CA PHE A 3 9.05 11.83 -19.70
C PHE A 3 8.14 11.90 -18.46
N LEU A 4 7.33 12.97 -18.37
CA LEU A 4 6.44 13.18 -17.23
C LEU A 4 5.29 12.16 -17.23
N THR A 5 4.76 11.82 -18.41
CA THR A 5 3.72 10.79 -18.54
C THR A 5 4.25 9.38 -18.27
N GLU A 6 5.46 9.05 -18.74
CA GLU A 6 6.07 7.72 -18.54
C GLU A 6 6.49 7.47 -17.08
N ASN A 7 6.86 8.52 -16.34
CA ASN A 7 7.36 8.41 -14.98
C ASN A 7 6.39 8.97 -13.93
N LEU A 8 5.14 9.25 -14.32
CA LEU A 8 4.17 9.92 -13.47
C LEU A 8 4.00 9.19 -12.12
N LEU A 9 3.72 7.90 -12.15
CA LEU A 9 3.51 7.09 -10.94
C LEU A 9 4.78 6.96 -10.09
N THR A 10 5.93 6.80 -10.73
CA THR A 10 7.22 6.78 -10.02
C THR A 10 7.50 8.12 -9.31
N ILE A 11 7.17 9.24 -9.96
CA ILE A 11 7.32 10.57 -9.36
C ILE A 11 6.36 10.72 -8.16
N LEU A 12 5.11 10.25 -8.27
CA LEU A 12 4.16 10.25 -7.15
C LEU A 12 4.65 9.44 -5.94
N ILE A 13 5.30 8.29 -6.19
CA ILE A 13 5.89 7.47 -5.12
C ILE A 13 7.11 8.18 -4.51
N LEU A 14 7.99 8.75 -5.33
CA LEU A 14 9.29 9.25 -4.87
C LEU A 14 9.24 10.68 -4.32
N LEU A 15 8.28 11.52 -4.74
CA LEU A 15 8.19 12.91 -4.30
C LEU A 15 8.04 13.04 -2.77
N PRO A 16 7.21 12.24 -2.07
CA PRO A 16 7.18 12.23 -0.61
C PRO A 16 8.49 11.73 0.02
N VAL A 17 9.17 10.76 -0.60
CA VAL A 17 10.49 10.29 -0.11
C VAL A 17 11.52 11.41 -0.17
N PHE A 18 11.58 12.15 -1.27
CA PHE A 18 12.42 13.35 -1.38
C PHE A 18 12.02 14.40 -0.36
N GLY A 19 10.72 14.57 -0.09
CA GLY A 19 10.25 15.44 0.98
C GLY A 19 10.74 15.02 2.36
N ALA A 20 10.70 13.71 2.69
CA ALA A 20 11.21 13.18 3.94
C ALA A 20 12.71 13.42 4.09
N LEU A 21 13.50 13.18 3.03
CA LEU A 21 14.93 13.47 2.98
C LEU A 21 15.20 14.98 3.12
N ALA A 22 14.40 15.83 2.50
CA ALA A 22 14.51 17.27 2.60
C ALA A 22 14.21 17.76 4.03
N ILE A 23 13.25 17.16 4.73
CA ILE A 23 12.96 17.43 6.15
C ILE A 23 14.14 17.04 7.05
N ILE A 24 14.70 15.85 6.83
CA ILE A 24 15.86 15.37 7.59
C ILE A 24 17.07 16.27 7.33
N GLY A 25 17.38 16.55 6.06
CA GLY A 25 18.46 17.44 5.65
C GLY A 25 18.28 18.85 6.21
N HIS A 26 17.08 19.43 6.11
CA HIS A 26 16.78 20.74 6.68
C HIS A 26 17.06 20.75 8.18
N SER A 27 16.58 19.75 8.91
CA SER A 27 16.80 19.64 10.37
C SER A 27 18.27 19.50 10.79
N LEU A 28 19.15 19.03 9.90
CA LEU A 28 20.60 18.92 10.16
C LEU A 28 21.29 20.29 10.04
N PHE A 29 20.88 21.12 9.09
CA PHE A 29 21.49 22.43 8.83
C PHE A 29 20.79 23.59 9.56
N TRP A 30 19.47 23.49 9.74
CA TRP A 30 18.61 24.52 10.29
C TRP A 30 17.66 23.92 11.33
N LYS A 31 17.66 24.46 12.56
CA LYS A 31 16.87 23.93 13.69
C LYS A 31 15.48 24.57 13.83
N GLU A 32 14.95 25.14 12.75
CA GLU A 32 13.71 25.93 12.80
C GLU A 32 12.47 25.09 12.48
N ILE A 33 11.68 24.80 13.52
CA ILE A 33 10.50 23.91 13.47
C ILE A 33 9.45 24.39 12.47
N LYS A 34 9.25 25.72 12.34
CA LYS A 34 8.24 26.30 11.45
C LYS A 34 8.47 25.89 10.00
N HIS A 35 9.73 25.78 9.58
CA HIS A 35 10.08 25.39 8.21
C HIS A 35 9.70 23.93 7.92
N LEU A 36 9.82 23.02 8.88
CA LEU A 36 9.48 21.61 8.69
C LEU A 36 8.00 21.40 8.35
N LYS A 37 7.10 22.15 9.02
CA LYS A 37 5.65 22.09 8.79
C LYS A 37 5.31 22.57 7.37
N TRP A 38 5.87 23.70 6.97
CA TRP A 38 5.69 24.24 5.62
C TRP A 38 6.29 23.34 4.55
N LEU A 39 7.46 22.75 4.81
CA LEU A 39 8.10 21.83 3.87
C LEU A 39 7.22 20.60 3.64
N ALA A 40 6.72 19.97 4.71
CA ALA A 40 5.78 18.85 4.59
C ALA A 40 4.50 19.24 3.83
N LEU A 41 3.95 20.43 4.10
CA LEU A 41 2.76 20.92 3.41
C LEU A 41 3.02 21.15 1.92
N VAL A 42 4.18 21.71 1.56
CA VAL A 42 4.57 21.93 0.17
C VAL A 42 4.71 20.60 -0.58
N PHE A 43 5.42 19.61 -0.01
CA PHE A 43 5.59 18.31 -0.67
C PHE A 43 4.27 17.56 -0.83
N THR A 44 3.43 17.49 0.21
CA THR A 44 2.12 16.83 0.12
C THR A 44 1.19 17.56 -0.86
N SER A 45 1.16 18.90 -0.85
CA SER A 45 0.33 19.68 -1.77
C SER A 45 0.83 19.59 -3.21
N ALA A 46 2.15 19.59 -3.42
CA ALA A 46 2.74 19.36 -4.73
C ALA A 46 2.42 17.96 -5.25
N ASN A 47 2.44 16.95 -4.39
CA ASN A 47 2.09 15.58 -4.76
C ASN A 47 0.61 15.45 -5.16
N PHE A 48 -0.29 16.12 -4.42
CA PHE A 48 -1.70 16.23 -4.80
C PHE A 48 -1.90 16.94 -6.14
N LEU A 49 -1.29 18.10 -6.35
CA LEU A 49 -1.40 18.81 -7.63
C LEU A 49 -0.82 17.98 -8.77
N TYR A 50 0.26 17.23 -8.53
CA TYR A 50 0.85 16.34 -9.51
C TYR A 50 -0.03 15.13 -9.81
N SER A 51 -0.77 14.59 -8.83
CA SER A 51 -1.69 13.48 -9.06
C SER A 51 -2.87 13.87 -9.96
N LEU A 52 -3.22 15.16 -10.04
CA LEU A 52 -4.24 15.64 -10.97
C LEU A 52 -3.87 15.45 -12.44
N PHE A 53 -2.59 15.28 -12.80
CA PHE A 53 -2.20 14.93 -14.17
C PHE A 53 -2.71 13.54 -14.59
N LEU A 54 -3.12 12.67 -13.65
CA LEU A 54 -3.77 11.41 -13.96
C LEU A 54 -5.08 11.58 -14.74
N PHE A 55 -5.81 12.68 -14.54
CA PHE A 55 -7.02 12.98 -15.31
C PHE A 55 -6.75 13.22 -16.81
N GLY A 56 -5.52 13.60 -17.17
CA GLY A 56 -5.10 13.83 -18.55
C GLY A 56 -4.82 12.55 -19.36
N GLY A 57 -4.80 11.38 -18.72
CA GLY A 57 -4.40 10.09 -19.30
C GLY A 57 -5.35 9.47 -20.32
N GLY A 58 -6.33 10.21 -20.84
CA GLY A 58 -7.44 9.63 -21.60
C GLY A 58 -8.37 8.88 -20.65
N GLY A 59 -9.36 9.61 -20.13
CA GLY A 59 -10.19 9.17 -19.00
C GLY A 59 -10.70 7.75 -19.14
N VAL A 60 -10.59 6.97 -18.05
CA VAL A 60 -11.26 5.68 -17.79
C VAL A 60 -11.52 4.89 -19.08
N SER A 61 -10.49 4.64 -19.89
CA SER A 61 -10.66 3.91 -21.15
C SER A 61 -10.84 2.42 -20.85
N GLU A 62 -11.79 1.79 -21.53
CA GLU A 62 -12.57 0.63 -21.05
C GLU A 62 -11.82 -0.64 -20.63
N HIS A 63 -10.56 -0.89 -20.97
CA HIS A 63 -9.85 -2.10 -20.49
C HIS A 63 -8.33 -1.89 -20.36
N GLY A 64 -7.79 -2.16 -19.17
CA GLY A 64 -6.34 -2.29 -18.93
C GLY A 64 -5.73 -1.25 -17.98
N PHE A 65 -4.42 -1.39 -17.76
CA PHE A 65 -3.64 -0.46 -16.93
C PHE A 65 -3.09 0.71 -17.75
N GLN A 66 -3.15 1.89 -17.18
CA GLN A 66 -2.61 3.14 -17.71
C GLN A 66 -1.34 3.55 -16.96
N PHE A 67 -0.54 4.43 -17.57
CA PHE A 67 0.73 4.93 -17.02
C PHE A 67 1.69 3.78 -16.61
N VAL A 68 1.69 2.71 -17.40
CA VAL A 68 2.43 1.49 -17.10
C VAL A 68 3.92 1.71 -17.27
N LYS A 69 4.68 1.33 -16.26
CA LYS A 69 6.13 1.22 -16.32
C LYS A 69 6.52 -0.16 -15.83
N ASN A 70 7.19 -0.92 -16.67
CA ASN A 70 7.64 -2.27 -16.38
C ASN A 70 9.14 -2.37 -16.71
N VAL A 71 9.98 -2.39 -15.66
CA VAL A 71 11.42 -2.50 -15.80
C VAL A 71 11.95 -3.61 -14.89
N PRO A 72 12.94 -4.41 -15.33
CA PRO A 72 13.57 -5.41 -14.48
C PRO A 72 14.11 -4.79 -13.20
N TRP A 73 13.82 -5.41 -12.06
CA TRP A 73 14.34 -4.96 -10.76
C TRP A 73 15.35 -5.96 -10.18
N ILE A 74 14.97 -7.23 -10.06
CA ILE A 74 15.85 -8.32 -9.61
C ILE A 74 15.72 -9.49 -10.57
N GLU A 75 16.66 -9.59 -11.52
CA GLU A 75 16.64 -10.60 -12.58
C GLU A 75 16.70 -12.04 -12.03
N ALA A 76 17.44 -12.27 -10.95
CA ALA A 76 17.63 -13.59 -10.35
C ALA A 76 16.34 -14.29 -9.89
N ILE A 77 15.29 -13.50 -9.60
CA ILE A 77 13.98 -13.99 -9.17
C ILE A 77 12.86 -13.49 -10.07
N ASN A 78 13.20 -12.98 -11.27
CA ASN A 78 12.25 -12.46 -12.25
C ASN A 78 11.20 -11.48 -11.65
N THR A 79 11.66 -10.60 -10.76
CA THR A 79 10.85 -9.52 -10.18
C THR A 79 11.06 -8.24 -10.96
N ASN A 80 9.97 -7.56 -11.30
CA ASN A 80 10.01 -6.30 -12.03
C ASN A 80 9.46 -5.16 -11.17
N TYR A 81 9.98 -3.96 -11.38
CA TYR A 81 9.27 -2.75 -10.98
C TYR A 81 8.17 -2.50 -12.02
N HIS A 82 7.11 -3.29 -11.90
CA HIS A 82 5.91 -3.19 -12.72
C HIS A 82 4.86 -2.41 -11.95
N ILE A 83 4.60 -1.19 -12.40
CA ILE A 83 3.57 -0.31 -11.85
C ILE A 83 2.60 0.13 -12.95
N GLY A 84 1.37 0.43 -12.56
CA GLY A 84 0.32 0.93 -13.43
C GLY A 84 -0.93 1.24 -12.63
N ILE A 85 -1.88 1.96 -13.22
CA ILE A 85 -3.17 2.24 -12.58
C ILE A 85 -4.32 1.80 -13.46
N ASP A 86 -5.39 1.31 -12.85
CA ASP A 86 -6.69 1.16 -13.48
C ASP A 86 -7.70 2.13 -12.84
N GLY A 87 -8.98 1.99 -13.19
CA GLY A 87 -10.04 2.83 -12.60
C GLY A 87 -10.17 2.69 -11.08
N PHE A 88 -9.76 1.57 -10.49
CA PHE A 88 -9.83 1.35 -9.05
C PHE A 88 -8.66 1.98 -8.32
N SER A 89 -7.42 1.74 -8.78
CA SER A 89 -6.21 2.37 -8.25
C SER A 89 -6.24 3.89 -8.39
N PHE A 90 -6.80 4.41 -9.50
CA PHE A 90 -6.91 5.83 -9.77
C PHE A 90 -7.52 6.60 -8.60
N TRP A 91 -8.71 6.20 -8.14
CA TRP A 91 -9.41 6.91 -7.06
C TRP A 91 -8.69 6.82 -5.73
N LEU A 92 -8.03 5.71 -5.45
CA LEU A 92 -7.27 5.51 -4.21
C LEU A 92 -5.99 6.36 -4.19
N VAL A 93 -5.32 6.53 -5.34
CA VAL A 93 -4.18 7.46 -5.48
C VAL A 93 -4.62 8.91 -5.29
N ILE A 94 -5.71 9.34 -5.94
CA ILE A 94 -6.26 10.69 -5.78
C ILE A 94 -6.68 10.93 -4.32
N LEU A 95 -7.39 9.99 -3.70
CA LEU A 95 -7.78 10.09 -2.30
C LEU A 95 -6.58 10.20 -1.37
N THR A 96 -5.56 9.37 -1.59
CA THR A 96 -4.34 9.37 -0.76
C THR A 96 -3.64 10.72 -0.83
N THR A 97 -3.35 11.20 -2.04
CA THR A 97 -2.68 12.49 -2.21
C THR A 97 -3.53 13.67 -1.74
N PHE A 98 -4.86 13.60 -1.83
CA PHE A 98 -5.77 14.64 -1.32
C PHE A 98 -5.80 14.73 0.21
N ILE A 99 -5.78 13.58 0.91
CA ILE A 99 -5.87 13.53 2.37
C ILE A 99 -4.56 13.99 3.03
N MET A 100 -3.42 13.79 2.37
CA MET A 100 -2.10 14.07 2.96
C MET A 100 -1.88 15.55 3.36
N PRO A 101 -2.17 16.56 2.51
CA PRO A 101 -2.12 17.96 2.92
C PRO A 101 -3.03 18.27 4.12
N ILE A 102 -4.23 17.69 4.15
CA ILE A 102 -5.19 17.85 5.24
C ILE A 102 -4.63 17.24 6.54
N ALA A 103 -4.02 16.06 6.44
CA ALA A 103 -3.34 15.41 7.56
C ALA A 103 -2.20 16.29 8.11
N VAL A 104 -1.36 16.89 7.23
CA VAL A 104 -0.32 17.85 7.67
C VAL A 104 -0.95 19.06 8.37
N LEU A 105 -1.97 19.68 7.78
CA LEU A 105 -2.64 20.85 8.36
C LEU A 105 -3.27 20.55 9.72
N SER A 106 -3.81 19.34 9.93
CA SER A 106 -4.37 18.94 11.22
C SER A 106 -3.34 18.92 12.36
N THR A 107 -2.04 18.89 12.05
CA THR A 107 -0.96 18.75 13.04
C THR A 107 -0.36 20.08 13.49
N TRP A 108 -0.86 21.21 12.98
CA TRP A 108 -0.22 22.52 13.12
C TRP A 108 0.05 22.93 14.57
N HIS A 109 -0.83 22.56 15.50
CA HIS A 109 -0.68 22.80 16.94
C HIS A 109 -0.61 21.51 17.77
N ALA A 110 -0.61 20.34 17.14
CA ALA A 110 -0.73 19.06 17.83
C ALA A 110 0.63 18.35 18.05
N VAL A 111 1.65 18.68 17.25
CA VAL A 111 2.98 18.07 17.36
C VAL A 111 3.88 18.98 18.19
N GLU A 112 4.34 18.46 19.33
CA GLU A 112 5.17 19.20 20.30
C GLU A 112 6.61 18.67 20.39
N LYS A 113 6.85 17.42 19.97
CA LYS A 113 8.14 16.73 20.10
C LYS A 113 8.55 16.04 18.80
N HIS A 114 9.87 15.89 18.61
CA HIS A 114 10.47 15.14 17.50
C HIS A 114 9.91 15.49 16.10
N HIS A 115 9.65 16.78 15.84
CA HIS A 115 9.01 17.28 14.61
C HIS A 115 9.58 16.69 13.31
N THR A 116 10.90 16.60 13.20
CA THR A 116 11.59 16.04 12.02
C THR A 116 11.14 14.61 11.74
N ALA A 117 11.15 13.75 12.77
CA ALA A 117 10.76 12.35 12.62
C ALA A 117 9.26 12.21 12.31
N PHE A 118 8.41 13.05 12.91
CA PHE A 118 6.97 13.02 12.67
C PHE A 118 6.65 13.25 11.19
N PHE A 119 7.15 14.36 10.61
CA PHE A 119 6.85 14.69 9.22
C PHE A 119 7.58 13.79 8.22
N ALA A 120 8.79 13.32 8.55
CA ALA A 120 9.47 12.33 7.72
C ALA A 120 8.67 11.01 7.64
N PHE A 121 8.20 10.48 8.78
CA PHE A 121 7.34 9.29 8.77
C PHE A 121 6.01 9.52 8.06
N LEU A 122 5.42 10.70 8.20
CA LEU A 122 4.17 11.03 7.50
C LEU A 122 4.35 10.99 5.97
N LEU A 123 5.44 11.56 5.45
CA LEU A 123 5.74 11.53 4.01
C LEU A 123 6.17 10.14 3.51
N LEU A 124 6.94 9.39 4.32
CA LEU A 124 7.27 7.99 3.98
C LEU A 124 6.01 7.11 3.95
N LEU A 125 5.05 7.36 4.83
CA LEU A 125 3.76 6.68 4.82
C LEU A 125 2.98 6.97 3.53
N GLU A 126 2.94 8.22 3.08
CA GLU A 126 2.34 8.59 1.79
C GLU A 126 2.96 7.82 0.63
N SER A 127 4.29 7.81 0.52
CA SER A 127 5.00 7.07 -0.52
C SER A 127 4.65 5.57 -0.50
N ALA A 128 4.65 4.96 0.69
CA ALA A 128 4.32 3.55 0.84
C ALA A 128 2.87 3.25 0.41
N MET A 129 1.90 4.06 0.86
CA MET A 129 0.48 3.89 0.48
C MET A 129 0.27 4.04 -1.04
N LEU A 130 0.94 5.00 -1.67
CA LEU A 130 0.89 5.16 -3.13
C LEU A 130 1.46 3.94 -3.84
N GLY A 131 2.61 3.43 -3.38
CA GLY A 131 3.24 2.23 -3.91
C GLY A 131 2.31 1.01 -3.87
N VAL A 132 1.53 0.83 -2.80
CA VAL A 132 0.53 -0.25 -2.67
C VAL A 132 -0.50 -0.20 -3.81
N PHE A 133 -1.05 0.98 -4.11
CA PHE A 133 -2.14 1.08 -5.08
C PHE A 133 -1.69 1.00 -6.54
N VAL A 134 -0.42 1.23 -6.84
CA VAL A 134 0.09 1.24 -8.22
C VAL A 134 0.92 0.02 -8.57
N SER A 135 1.25 -0.86 -7.61
CA SER A 135 2.09 -2.03 -7.86
C SER A 135 1.32 -3.16 -8.58
N LEU A 136 1.92 -3.66 -9.66
CA LEU A 136 1.45 -4.79 -10.46
C LEU A 136 2.41 -6.00 -10.39
N ASP A 137 3.41 -5.93 -9.53
CA ASP A 137 4.25 -7.06 -9.13
C ASP A 137 3.91 -7.38 -7.66
N LEU A 138 3.58 -8.65 -7.36
CA LEU A 138 3.13 -9.08 -6.04
C LEU A 138 4.20 -8.88 -4.95
N LEU A 139 5.49 -9.03 -5.29
CA LEU A 139 6.57 -8.80 -4.34
C LEU A 139 6.74 -7.31 -4.06
N VAL A 140 6.71 -6.48 -5.10
CA VAL A 140 6.77 -5.01 -4.94
C VAL A 140 5.56 -4.49 -4.16
N PHE A 141 4.36 -5.01 -4.45
CA PHE A 141 3.15 -4.74 -3.68
C PHE A 141 3.33 -5.09 -2.20
N TYR A 142 3.82 -6.31 -1.91
CA TYR A 142 4.07 -6.77 -0.55
C TYR A 142 5.04 -5.84 0.20
N LEU A 143 6.12 -5.44 -0.46
CA LEU A 143 7.13 -4.55 0.13
C LEU A 143 6.55 -3.18 0.47
N PHE A 144 5.73 -2.58 -0.40
CA PHE A 144 5.04 -1.33 -0.07
C PHE A 144 3.98 -1.51 1.02
N PHE A 145 3.26 -2.63 1.00
CA PHE A 145 2.26 -2.97 2.01
C PHE A 145 2.90 -3.06 3.40
N GLU A 146 4.04 -3.74 3.53
CA GLU A 146 4.82 -3.82 4.76
C GLU A 146 5.51 -2.50 5.10
N ALA A 147 6.06 -1.79 4.11
CA ALA A 147 6.70 -0.49 4.33
C ALA A 147 5.71 0.52 4.92
N SER A 148 4.41 0.43 4.63
CA SER A 148 3.38 1.29 5.23
C SER A 148 3.22 1.07 6.75
N LEU A 149 3.53 -0.13 7.26
CA LEU A 149 3.39 -0.45 8.67
C LEU A 149 4.43 0.27 9.53
N VAL A 150 5.65 0.43 9.02
CA VAL A 150 6.78 0.98 9.80
C VAL A 150 6.55 2.44 10.21
N PRO A 151 6.25 3.38 9.29
CA PRO A 151 5.94 4.75 9.68
C PRO A 151 4.70 4.84 10.58
N MET A 152 3.66 4.06 10.29
CA MET A 152 2.44 4.08 11.09
C MET A 152 2.68 3.59 12.53
N PHE A 153 3.47 2.53 12.70
CA PHE A 153 3.89 2.02 14.00
C PHE A 153 4.56 3.11 14.83
N PHE A 154 5.51 3.85 14.25
CA PHE A 154 6.18 4.95 14.95
C PHE A 154 5.26 6.14 15.21
N LEU A 155 4.39 6.50 14.25
CA LEU A 155 3.41 7.57 14.41
C LEU A 155 2.50 7.33 15.61
N ILE A 156 1.99 6.11 15.77
CA ILE A 156 1.22 5.71 16.96
C ILE A 156 2.15 5.69 18.18
N GLY A 157 3.23 4.91 18.16
CA GLY A 157 4.03 4.60 19.36
C GLY A 157 4.74 5.80 19.99
N ILE A 158 5.07 6.84 19.22
CA ILE A 158 5.79 8.03 19.72
C ILE A 158 4.83 9.19 19.99
N TRP A 159 3.88 9.47 19.09
CA TRP A 159 3.00 10.66 19.14
C TRP A 159 1.55 10.35 19.53
N GLY A 160 1.23 9.09 19.80
CA GLY A 160 -0.09 8.70 20.26
C GLY A 160 -0.39 9.10 21.71
N GLY A 161 -1.57 8.66 22.16
CA GLY A 161 -2.12 8.87 23.50
C GLY A 161 -1.41 8.09 24.63
N SER A 162 -2.15 7.80 25.69
CA SER A 162 -1.62 7.18 26.92
C SER A 162 -1.25 5.71 26.73
N ASN A 163 -2.04 4.94 25.97
CA ASN A 163 -1.81 3.51 25.71
C ASN A 163 -1.11 3.26 24.36
N ARG A 164 -0.48 4.29 23.79
CA ARG A 164 0.12 4.26 22.46
C ARG A 164 1.07 3.11 22.16
N ILE A 165 1.85 2.66 23.15
CA ILE A 165 2.82 1.56 22.95
C ILE A 165 2.05 0.25 22.76
N TYR A 166 1.05 -0.02 23.59
CA TYR A 166 0.19 -1.19 23.45
C TYR A 166 -0.51 -1.18 22.09
N ALA A 167 -1.13 -0.06 21.71
CA ALA A 167 -1.83 0.07 20.44
C ALA A 167 -0.90 -0.11 19.23
N ALA A 168 0.29 0.50 19.24
CA ALA A 168 1.27 0.39 18.16
C ALA A 168 1.76 -1.07 18.00
N VAL A 169 2.14 -1.72 19.11
CA VAL A 169 2.60 -3.11 19.09
C VAL A 169 1.50 -4.07 18.64
N LYS A 170 0.27 -3.89 19.15
CA LYS A 170 -0.89 -4.70 18.74
C LYS A 170 -1.19 -4.53 17.25
N PHE A 171 -1.24 -3.29 16.75
CA PHE A 171 -1.39 -2.99 15.33
C PHE A 171 -0.34 -3.70 14.48
N PHE A 172 0.94 -3.55 14.85
CA PHE A 172 2.04 -4.13 14.09
C PHE A 172 1.98 -5.66 14.08
N ILE A 173 1.83 -6.30 15.24
CA ILE A 173 1.77 -7.76 15.34
C ILE A 173 0.59 -8.34 14.57
N PHE A 174 -0.61 -7.77 14.73
CA PHE A 174 -1.79 -8.25 14.00
C PHE A 174 -1.57 -8.21 12.49
N THR A 175 -1.13 -7.06 11.98
CA THR A 175 -0.99 -6.84 10.54
C THR A 175 0.19 -7.60 9.93
N ALA A 176 1.34 -7.62 10.62
CA ALA A 176 2.53 -8.34 10.16
C ALA A 176 2.36 -9.86 10.17
N LEU A 177 1.67 -10.43 11.17
CA LEU A 177 1.42 -11.88 11.19
C LEU A 177 0.54 -12.31 10.01
N GLY A 178 -0.49 -11.53 9.70
CA GLY A 178 -1.35 -11.79 8.53
C GLY A 178 -0.56 -11.72 7.24
N SER A 179 0.21 -10.65 7.03
CA SER A 179 0.96 -10.45 5.80
C SER A 179 2.09 -11.46 5.59
N LEU A 180 2.74 -11.97 6.64
CA LEU A 180 3.74 -13.04 6.50
C LEU A 180 3.16 -14.30 5.85
N LEU A 181 1.90 -14.67 6.15
CA LEU A 181 1.24 -15.78 5.48
C LEU A 181 0.94 -15.48 4.01
N MET A 182 0.55 -14.24 3.70
CA MET A 182 0.43 -13.78 2.32
C MET A 182 1.76 -13.84 1.57
N LEU A 183 2.90 -13.53 2.21
CA LEU A 183 4.22 -13.69 1.59
C LEU A 183 4.51 -15.15 1.21
N VAL A 184 4.18 -16.10 2.10
CA VAL A 184 4.28 -17.54 1.79
C VAL A 184 3.43 -17.89 0.58
N ALA A 185 2.22 -17.34 0.46
CA ALA A 185 1.34 -17.56 -0.70
C ALA A 185 1.90 -16.93 -1.99
N ILE A 186 2.47 -15.73 -1.92
CA ILE A 186 3.14 -15.06 -3.04
C ILE A 186 4.32 -15.90 -3.55
N ILE A 187 5.17 -16.39 -2.64
CA ILE A 187 6.29 -17.28 -2.98
C ILE A 187 5.79 -18.61 -3.56
N SER A 188 4.69 -19.15 -3.03
CA SER A 188 4.08 -20.38 -3.55
C SER A 188 3.57 -20.19 -4.98
N LEU A 189 2.91 -19.06 -5.27
CA LEU A 189 2.47 -18.71 -6.64
C LEU A 189 3.65 -18.62 -7.60
N TYR A 190 4.77 -18.03 -7.18
CA TYR A 190 5.98 -17.97 -8.00
C TYR A 190 6.44 -19.36 -8.44
N TYR A 191 6.53 -20.32 -7.52
CA TYR A 191 6.96 -21.68 -7.84
C TYR A 191 5.90 -22.48 -8.63
N LEU A 192 4.61 -22.28 -8.35
CA LEU A 192 3.54 -22.92 -9.13
C LEU A 192 3.55 -22.44 -10.58
N TYR A 193 3.77 -21.14 -10.81
CA TYR A 193 3.96 -20.60 -12.14
C TYR A 193 5.23 -21.14 -12.80
N ALA A 194 6.34 -21.23 -12.06
CA ALA A 194 7.60 -21.78 -12.58
C ALA A 194 7.42 -23.20 -13.14
N ASN A 195 6.64 -24.04 -12.46
CA ASN A 195 6.38 -25.42 -12.89
C ASN A 195 5.64 -25.52 -14.23
N THR A 196 4.82 -24.52 -14.58
CA THR A 196 4.05 -24.50 -15.84
C THR A 196 4.75 -23.69 -16.95
N ASN A 197 5.84 -22.98 -16.62
CA ASN A 197 6.53 -22.05 -17.51
C ASN A 197 8.03 -22.38 -17.71
N GLY A 198 8.41 -23.64 -17.63
CA GLY A 198 9.78 -24.08 -17.96
C GLY A 198 10.82 -23.72 -16.87
N GLY A 199 10.40 -23.63 -15.62
CA GLY A 199 11.26 -23.44 -14.45
C GLY A 199 11.47 -21.99 -14.01
N ILE A 200 10.92 -21.01 -14.74
CA ILE A 200 11.04 -19.58 -14.41
C ILE A 200 9.73 -19.08 -13.81
N GLY A 201 9.75 -18.72 -12.53
CA GLY A 201 8.60 -18.13 -11.85
C GLY A 201 8.41 -16.66 -12.22
N THR A 202 7.30 -16.07 -11.78
CA THR A 202 7.06 -14.63 -11.92
C THR A 202 6.30 -14.10 -10.71
N PHE A 203 6.57 -12.85 -10.34
CA PHE A 203 5.76 -12.09 -9.40
C PHE A 203 4.81 -11.11 -10.10
N ASP A 204 4.90 -10.99 -11.42
CA ASP A 204 4.06 -10.14 -12.23
C ASP A 204 2.59 -10.59 -12.14
N PHE A 205 1.76 -9.74 -11.56
CA PHE A 205 0.35 -10.02 -11.33
C PHE A 205 -0.42 -10.19 -12.65
N VAL A 206 -0.07 -9.44 -13.69
CA VAL A 206 -0.75 -9.51 -15.00
C VAL A 206 -0.45 -10.85 -15.66
N ALA A 207 0.80 -11.31 -15.59
CA ALA A 207 1.21 -12.62 -16.09
C ALA A 207 0.58 -13.78 -15.30
N LEU A 208 0.49 -13.64 -13.96
CA LEU A 208 -0.18 -14.63 -13.10
C LEU A 208 -1.67 -14.72 -13.42
N LEU A 209 -2.36 -13.58 -13.49
CA LEU A 209 -3.79 -13.53 -13.81
C LEU A 209 -4.05 -14.15 -15.19
N GLY A 210 -3.30 -13.75 -16.22
CA GLY A 210 -3.45 -14.33 -17.56
C GLY A 210 -3.19 -15.84 -17.60
N ALA A 211 -2.28 -16.36 -16.77
CA ALA A 211 -2.06 -17.80 -16.67
C ALA A 211 -3.21 -18.54 -15.97
N VAL A 212 -3.84 -17.93 -14.95
CA VAL A 212 -5.05 -18.48 -14.32
C VAL A 212 -6.21 -18.47 -15.31
N GLU A 213 -6.48 -17.34 -15.97
CA GLU A 213 -7.59 -17.18 -16.92
C GLU A 213 -7.49 -18.08 -18.15
N SER A 214 -6.27 -18.31 -18.65
CA SER A 214 -6.02 -19.24 -19.77
C SER A 214 -6.01 -20.72 -19.36
N GLY A 215 -6.14 -21.02 -18.07
CA GLY A 215 -6.06 -22.39 -17.55
C GLY A 215 -4.65 -22.99 -17.58
N LYS A 216 -3.61 -22.18 -17.80
CA LYS A 216 -2.21 -22.62 -17.77
C LYS A 216 -1.73 -22.85 -16.34
N LEU A 217 -2.15 -22.00 -15.41
CA LEU A 217 -1.89 -22.13 -13.97
C LEU A 217 -3.14 -22.73 -13.32
N VAL A 218 -3.09 -24.03 -13.03
CA VAL A 218 -4.18 -24.76 -12.37
C VAL A 218 -3.77 -25.10 -10.95
N PHE A 219 -4.62 -24.76 -9.98
CA PHE A 219 -4.41 -25.12 -8.58
C PHE A 219 -4.94 -26.53 -8.31
N ALA A 220 -4.05 -27.46 -7.96
CA ALA A 220 -4.42 -28.84 -7.64
C ALA A 220 -4.99 -28.96 -6.21
N GLY A 221 -6.05 -29.75 -6.04
CA GLY A 221 -6.61 -30.07 -4.72
C GLY A 221 -6.96 -28.83 -3.90
N SER A 222 -6.46 -28.77 -2.66
CA SER A 222 -6.70 -27.66 -1.72
C SER A 222 -5.73 -26.48 -1.88
N THR A 223 -4.77 -26.54 -2.82
CA THR A 223 -3.75 -25.48 -2.96
C THR A 223 -4.39 -24.12 -3.23
N GLY A 224 -5.35 -24.02 -4.15
CA GLY A 224 -6.02 -22.77 -4.47
C GLY A 224 -6.72 -22.17 -3.25
N THR A 225 -7.42 -23.01 -2.47
CA THR A 225 -8.09 -22.61 -1.23
C THR A 225 -7.10 -22.15 -0.17
N LEU A 226 -5.97 -22.83 0.02
CA LEU A 226 -4.96 -22.42 1.01
C LEU A 226 -4.30 -21.08 0.66
N LEU A 227 -3.99 -20.87 -0.62
CA LEU A 227 -3.45 -19.59 -1.10
C LEU A 227 -4.49 -18.48 -0.92
N PHE A 228 -5.74 -18.72 -1.33
CA PHE A 228 -6.84 -17.80 -1.11
C PHE A 228 -6.99 -17.43 0.36
N LEU A 229 -7.00 -18.40 1.28
CA LEU A 229 -7.15 -18.15 2.72
C LEU A 229 -5.97 -17.36 3.30
N ALA A 230 -4.75 -17.57 2.80
CA ALA A 230 -3.57 -16.81 3.22
C ALA A 230 -3.65 -15.33 2.81
N PHE A 231 -4.05 -15.04 1.56
CA PHE A 231 -4.31 -13.67 1.10
C PHE A 231 -5.52 -13.06 1.84
N ALA A 232 -6.62 -13.81 1.93
CA ALA A 232 -7.84 -13.40 2.62
C ALA A 232 -7.58 -13.01 4.07
N LEU A 233 -6.81 -13.80 4.82
CA LEU A 233 -6.50 -13.49 6.21
C LEU A 233 -5.73 -12.18 6.35
N ALA A 234 -4.67 -12.00 5.55
CA ALA A 234 -3.86 -10.78 5.55
C ALA A 234 -4.71 -9.53 5.29
N PHE A 235 -5.57 -9.60 4.26
CA PHE A 235 -6.42 -8.47 3.92
C PHE A 235 -7.59 -8.29 4.87
N SER A 236 -8.22 -9.35 5.37
CA SER A 236 -9.31 -9.28 6.35
C SER A 236 -8.87 -8.68 7.69
N ILE A 237 -7.61 -8.93 8.10
CA ILE A 237 -7.01 -8.21 9.24
C ILE A 237 -6.90 -6.72 8.92
N LYS A 238 -6.47 -6.35 7.70
CA LYS A 238 -6.31 -4.95 7.28
C LYS A 238 -7.64 -4.21 7.01
N VAL A 239 -8.72 -4.93 6.65
CA VAL A 239 -10.11 -4.45 6.44
C VAL A 239 -10.96 -4.40 7.73
N PRO A 240 -10.35 -4.70 8.89
CA PRO A 240 -11.01 -5.21 10.11
C PRO A 240 -12.32 -5.99 9.93
N VAL A 241 -12.32 -7.09 9.20
CA VAL A 241 -13.49 -8.01 9.16
C VAL A 241 -13.59 -8.78 10.48
N PHE A 242 -14.79 -9.10 10.98
CA PHE A 242 -14.95 -9.98 12.15
C PHE A 242 -14.31 -11.37 11.87
N PRO A 243 -13.54 -11.97 12.80
CA PRO A 243 -13.19 -11.52 14.16
C PRO A 243 -11.85 -10.76 14.26
N PHE A 244 -11.25 -10.35 13.14
CA PHE A 244 -9.90 -9.79 13.04
C PHE A 244 -9.81 -8.27 13.27
N HIS A 245 -10.83 -7.65 13.85
CA HIS A 245 -10.95 -6.19 13.96
C HIS A 245 -10.42 -5.57 15.26
N THR A 246 -10.03 -6.37 16.24
CA THR A 246 -9.78 -5.90 17.63
C THR A 246 -8.59 -4.97 17.77
N TRP A 247 -7.69 -4.91 16.78
CA TRP A 247 -6.58 -3.94 16.75
C TRP A 247 -7.05 -2.53 16.37
N LEU A 248 -8.14 -2.42 15.60
CA LEU A 248 -8.58 -1.17 15.00
C LEU A 248 -9.03 -0.13 16.04
N PRO A 249 -9.87 -0.46 17.05
CA PRO A 249 -10.31 0.51 18.06
C PRO A 249 -9.14 1.12 18.84
N ASP A 250 -8.17 0.28 19.24
CA ASP A 250 -6.99 0.74 19.98
C ASP A 250 -6.11 1.64 19.11
N ALA A 251 -5.86 1.23 17.86
CA ALA A 251 -5.04 2.01 16.93
C ALA A 251 -5.67 3.39 16.63
N HIS A 252 -6.98 3.46 16.41
CA HIS A 252 -7.65 4.75 16.15
C HIS A 252 -7.73 5.67 17.37
N THR A 253 -7.99 5.09 18.54
CA THR A 253 -8.11 5.85 19.80
C THR A 253 -6.77 6.45 20.18
N GLU A 254 -5.68 5.69 19.99
CA GLU A 254 -4.35 6.11 20.42
C GLU A 254 -3.55 6.83 19.34
N ALA A 255 -3.89 6.73 18.04
CA ALA A 255 -3.15 7.43 16.99
C ALA A 255 -3.26 8.96 17.14
N PRO A 256 -2.19 9.73 16.81
CA PRO A 256 -2.31 11.17 16.68
C PRO A 256 -3.34 11.53 15.59
N THR A 257 -3.91 12.74 15.62
CA THR A 257 -5.00 13.16 14.71
C THR A 257 -4.72 12.84 13.24
N ALA A 258 -3.55 13.23 12.71
CA ALA A 258 -3.15 12.90 11.34
C ALA A 258 -3.06 11.38 11.09
N GLY A 259 -2.53 10.63 12.05
CA GLY A 259 -2.45 9.17 11.97
C GLY A 259 -3.83 8.53 11.91
N SER A 260 -4.78 8.98 12.72
CA SER A 260 -6.15 8.46 12.74
C SER A 260 -6.89 8.77 11.43
N VAL A 261 -6.71 9.98 10.89
CA VAL A 261 -7.24 10.37 9.56
C VAL A 261 -6.68 9.46 8.47
N ILE A 262 -5.36 9.23 8.42
CA ILE A 262 -4.73 8.39 7.40
C ILE A 262 -5.13 6.92 7.56
N LEU A 263 -5.19 6.41 8.80
CA LEU A 263 -5.69 5.07 9.09
C LEU A 263 -7.08 4.88 8.45
N ALA A 264 -8.03 5.74 8.80
CA ALA A 264 -9.41 5.62 8.37
C ALA A 264 -9.55 5.84 6.86
N ALA A 265 -8.91 6.88 6.32
CA ALA A 265 -9.11 7.30 4.94
C ALA A 265 -8.42 6.37 3.93
N VAL A 266 -7.23 5.86 4.24
CA VAL A 266 -6.37 5.19 3.26
C VAL A 266 -5.92 3.79 3.69
N LEU A 267 -5.35 3.62 4.89
CA LEU A 267 -4.74 2.33 5.26
C LEU A 267 -5.75 1.16 5.25
N LEU A 268 -7.00 1.41 5.65
CA LEU A 268 -8.06 0.40 5.58
C LEU A 268 -8.44 0.06 4.13
N LYS A 269 -8.34 1.01 3.20
CA LYS A 269 -8.65 0.80 1.77
C LYS A 269 -7.60 -0.07 1.09
N MET A 270 -6.38 -0.13 1.62
CA MET A 270 -5.36 -1.05 1.10
C MET A 270 -5.78 -2.53 1.26
N GLY A 271 -6.48 -2.86 2.35
CA GLY A 271 -7.00 -4.20 2.56
C GLY A 271 -8.09 -4.57 1.56
N THR A 272 -9.07 -3.69 1.36
CA THR A 272 -10.15 -3.94 0.38
C THR A 272 -9.60 -3.92 -1.05
N TYR A 273 -8.63 -3.04 -1.33
CA TYR A 273 -7.88 -3.04 -2.57
C TYR A 273 -7.22 -4.40 -2.81
N GLY A 274 -6.53 -4.95 -1.81
CA GLY A 274 -5.88 -6.25 -1.91
C GLY A 274 -6.86 -7.40 -2.13
N LEU A 275 -7.99 -7.43 -1.40
CA LEU A 275 -9.05 -8.43 -1.61
C LEU A 275 -9.56 -8.41 -3.06
N MET A 276 -9.91 -7.23 -3.55
CA MET A 276 -10.51 -7.08 -4.88
C MET A 276 -9.49 -7.31 -6.00
N ARG A 277 -8.27 -6.79 -5.87
CA ARG A 277 -7.24 -6.80 -6.93
C ARG A 277 -6.51 -8.13 -7.04
N PHE A 278 -6.17 -8.75 -5.91
CA PHE A 278 -5.30 -9.92 -5.86
C PHE A 278 -6.03 -11.18 -5.40
N ASN A 279 -6.86 -11.09 -4.35
CA ASN A 279 -7.46 -12.29 -3.79
C ASN A 279 -8.57 -12.85 -4.68
N PHE A 280 -9.60 -12.03 -4.98
CA PHE A 280 -10.78 -12.50 -5.70
C PHE A 280 -10.51 -12.84 -7.17
N THR A 281 -9.53 -12.16 -7.76
CA THR A 281 -9.15 -12.31 -9.17
C THR A 281 -8.22 -13.50 -9.41
N LEU A 282 -7.23 -13.75 -8.54
CA LEU A 282 -6.30 -14.87 -8.69
C LEU A 282 -6.92 -16.21 -8.30
N PHE A 283 -7.94 -16.21 -7.44
CA PHE A 283 -8.56 -17.43 -6.92
C PHE A 283 -10.09 -17.43 -7.10
N PRO A 284 -10.61 -17.41 -8.34
CA PRO A 284 -12.03 -17.24 -8.60
C PRO A 284 -12.89 -18.40 -8.09
N GLU A 285 -12.41 -19.65 -8.12
CA GLU A 285 -13.11 -20.81 -7.56
C GLU A 285 -13.30 -20.67 -6.05
N ALA A 286 -12.20 -20.44 -5.31
CA ALA A 286 -12.23 -20.27 -3.86
C ALA A 286 -13.07 -19.04 -3.47
N SER A 287 -13.02 -17.97 -4.26
CA SER A 287 -13.83 -16.79 -4.03
C SER A 287 -15.33 -17.07 -4.11
N ARG A 288 -15.76 -17.90 -5.07
CA ARG A 288 -17.17 -18.34 -5.16
C ARG A 288 -17.55 -19.27 -3.99
N GLU A 289 -16.66 -20.19 -3.62
CA GLU A 289 -16.88 -21.12 -2.51
C GLU A 289 -17.04 -20.40 -1.17
N PHE A 290 -16.19 -19.41 -0.90
CA PHE A 290 -16.17 -18.65 0.36
C PHE A 290 -16.99 -17.36 0.31
N ALA A 291 -17.70 -17.07 -0.79
CA ALA A 291 -18.48 -15.84 -0.95
C ALA A 291 -19.46 -15.62 0.21
N TRP A 292 -20.12 -16.68 0.67
CA TRP A 292 -21.06 -16.60 1.79
C TRP A 292 -20.40 -16.11 3.10
N VAL A 293 -19.12 -16.43 3.33
CA VAL A 293 -18.37 -15.96 4.50
C VAL A 293 -18.22 -14.44 4.47
N PHE A 294 -17.78 -13.89 3.33
CA PHE A 294 -17.58 -12.45 3.17
C PHE A 294 -18.89 -11.66 3.08
N ILE A 295 -20.01 -12.29 2.71
CA ILE A 295 -21.33 -11.65 2.69
C ILE A 295 -21.92 -11.55 4.11
N ILE A 296 -21.63 -12.53 4.98
CA ILE A 296 -22.14 -12.57 6.35
C ILE A 296 -21.32 -11.67 7.29
N LEU A 297 -20.01 -11.58 7.10
CA LEU A 297 -19.07 -10.85 7.94
C LEU A 297 -18.98 -9.37 7.60
#